data_AF-A0A3E0VSS1-F1
#
_entry.id   AF-A0A3E0VSS1-F1
#
_cell.length_a   1.000
_cell.length_b   1.000
_cell.length_c   1.000
_cell.angle_alpha   90.00
_cell.angle_beta   90.00
_cell.angle_gamma   90.00
#
_symmetry.space_group_name_H-M   'P 1'
#
loop_
_entity.id
_entity.type
_entity.pdbx_description
1 polymer ?
#
loop_
_entity_poly.entity_id
_entity_poly.type
_entity_poly.pdbx_seq_one_letter_code
_entity_poly.pdbx_strand_id
1 'polypeptide(L)'
;MTDTTPDFASSFARSLAEQTPPPVHPLMSPEQNVTRIMDTGKVWFVAAAGSVALVVSVLAASGWRPALLTGGLAVLFWAASFLVALSVGLIGWSGCPILEVDVPTADRNKTLTMQLGTMLFIVGGAAALLAILLGPAS
;
A
#
# COMPACT_ATOMS: atom_id res chain seq x y z
N MET A 1 27.83 55.70 -7.39
CA MET A 1 26.48 55.22 -7.04
C MET A 1 26.56 53.70 -7.10
N THR A 2 26.91 53.07 -5.98
CA THR A 2 27.09 51.61 -5.88
C THR A 2 25.72 50.98 -5.70
N ASP A 3 25.37 50.11 -6.63
CA ASP A 3 24.12 49.36 -6.64
C ASP A 3 24.11 48.36 -5.47
N THR A 4 23.33 48.65 -4.43
CA THR A 4 23.19 47.84 -3.21
C THR A 4 21.97 46.93 -3.27
N THR A 5 21.57 46.47 -4.45
CA THR A 5 20.46 45.52 -4.58
C THR A 5 20.92 44.13 -4.11
N PRO A 6 20.34 43.55 -3.05
CA PRO A 6 20.74 42.22 -2.58
C PRO A 6 20.43 41.17 -3.65
N ASP A 7 21.46 40.44 -4.09
CA ASP A 7 21.33 39.33 -5.04
C ASP A 7 20.66 38.13 -4.36
N PHE A 8 19.33 38.17 -4.37
CA PHE A 8 18.46 37.15 -3.80
C PHE A 8 18.79 35.75 -4.36
N ALA A 9 19.14 35.64 -5.64
CA ALA A 9 19.45 34.36 -6.28
C ALA A 9 20.70 33.73 -5.67
N SER A 10 21.75 34.51 -5.43
CA SER A 10 22.97 34.02 -4.76
C SER A 10 22.73 33.61 -3.30
N SER A 11 21.90 34.36 -2.58
CA SER A 11 21.56 34.06 -1.18
C SER A 11 20.69 32.81 -1.04
N PHE A 12 19.75 32.61 -1.98
CA PHE A 12 18.87 31.46 -2.01
C PHE A 12 19.64 30.19 -2.40
N ALA A 13 20.52 30.27 -3.41
CA ALA A 13 21.40 29.17 -3.77
C ALA A 13 22.32 28.74 -2.62
N ARG A 14 22.84 29.71 -1.85
CA ARG A 14 23.66 29.44 -0.66
C ARG A 14 22.83 28.79 0.46
N SER A 15 21.60 29.26 0.69
CA SER A 15 20.67 28.67 1.66
C SER A 15 20.27 27.23 1.31
N LEU A 16 20.13 26.90 0.02
CA LEU A 16 19.86 25.53 -0.43
C LEU A 16 21.09 24.63 -0.28
N ALA A 17 22.29 25.18 -0.51
CA ALA A 17 23.55 24.44 -0.36
C ALA A 17 23.93 24.18 1.12
N GLU A 18 23.55 25.09 2.03
CA GLU A 18 23.75 24.95 3.48
C GLU A 18 22.64 24.16 4.18
N GLN A 19 21.58 23.80 3.46
CA GLN A 19 20.50 23.00 4.02
C GLN A 19 20.99 21.56 4.22
N THR A 20 21.62 21.31 5.37
CA THR A 20 21.89 19.95 5.83
C THR A 20 20.56 19.23 5.90
N PRO A 21 20.36 18.14 5.14
CA PRO A 21 19.11 17.40 5.21
C PRO A 21 18.87 17.00 6.67
N PRO A 22 17.63 17.09 7.15
CA PRO A 22 17.31 16.74 8.53
C PRO A 22 17.87 15.33 8.81
N PRO A 23 18.51 15.11 9.97
CA PRO A 23 19.08 13.81 10.28
C PRO A 23 17.99 12.76 10.19
N VAL A 24 18.21 11.74 9.36
CA VAL A 24 17.29 10.61 9.23
C VAL A 24 17.18 9.96 10.60
N HIS A 25 15.95 9.84 11.11
CA HIS A 25 15.72 9.21 12.40
C HIS A 25 16.36 7.81 12.37
N PRO A 26 17.12 7.37 13.40
CA PRO A 26 17.87 6.11 13.35
C PRO A 26 17.00 4.90 12.97
N LEU A 27 15.76 4.86 13.45
CA LEU A 27 14.74 3.86 13.09
C LEU A 27 14.33 3.82 11.61
N MET A 28 14.68 4.83 10.82
CA MET A 28 14.41 4.96 9.39
C MET A 28 15.70 4.77 8.57
N SER A 29 16.78 4.24 9.18
CA SER A 29 17.91 3.74 8.40
C SER A 29 17.44 2.58 7.52
N PRO A 30 17.93 2.45 6.28
CA PRO A 30 17.43 1.45 5.33
C PRO A 30 17.45 0.02 5.89
N GLU A 31 18.48 -0.36 6.63
CA GLU A 31 18.62 -1.71 7.21
C GLU A 31 17.55 -2.00 8.27
N GLN A 32 17.33 -1.03 9.17
CA GLN A 32 16.35 -1.14 10.24
C GLN A 32 14.92 -1.07 9.69
N ASN A 33 14.69 -0.22 8.70
CA ASN A 33 13.37 -0.04 8.10
C ASN A 33 12.96 -1.24 7.25
N VAL A 34 13.86 -1.82 6.44
CA VAL A 34 13.58 -3.06 5.69
C VAL A 34 13.21 -4.21 6.63
N THR A 35 13.96 -4.40 7.72
CA THR A 35 13.67 -5.45 8.71
C THR A 35 12.29 -5.23 9.34
N ARG A 36 11.99 -3.99 9.73
CA ARG A 36 10.67 -3.62 10.26
C ARG A 36 9.55 -3.88 9.26
N ILE A 37 9.72 -3.51 7.99
CA ILE A 37 8.70 -3.71 6.96
C ILE A 37 8.51 -5.21 6.70
N MET A 38 9.56 -6.03 6.74
CA MET A 38 9.41 -7.47 6.62
C MET A 38 8.59 -8.07 7.76
N ASP A 39 8.87 -7.68 9.00
CA ASP A 39 8.15 -8.18 10.18
C ASP A 39 6.69 -7.72 10.20
N THR A 40 6.46 -6.43 10.00
CA THR A 40 5.10 -5.88 9.94
C THR A 40 4.34 -6.40 8.72
N GLY A 41 4.99 -6.53 7.57
CA GLY A 41 4.42 -7.08 6.34
C GLY A 41 3.89 -8.50 6.50
N LYS A 42 4.61 -9.37 7.22
CA LYS A 42 4.12 -10.71 7.58
C LYS A 42 2.81 -10.66 8.39
N VAL A 43 2.75 -9.80 9.40
CA VAL A 43 1.54 -9.64 10.24
C VAL A 43 0.37 -9.13 9.41
N TRP A 44 0.61 -8.10 8.59
CA TRP A 44 -0.42 -7.53 7.71
C TRP A 44 -0.88 -8.52 6.64
N PHE A 45 0.01 -9.34 6.10
CA PHE A 45 -0.35 -10.40 5.16
C PHE A 45 -1.30 -11.40 5.80
N VAL A 46 -0.99 -11.88 7.01
CA VAL A 46 -1.87 -12.81 7.75
C VAL A 46 -3.22 -12.17 8.04
N ALA A 47 -3.25 -10.89 8.46
CA ALA A 47 -4.49 -10.17 8.71
C ALA A 47 -5.34 -10.00 7.43
N ALA A 48 -4.71 -9.60 6.32
CA ALA A 48 -5.38 -9.40 5.04
C ALA A 48 -5.90 -10.73 4.45
N ALA A 49 -5.05 -11.75 4.37
CA ALA A 49 -5.45 -13.07 3.87
C ALA A 49 -6.50 -13.73 4.78
N GLY A 50 -6.32 -13.64 6.10
CA GLY A 50 -7.24 -14.20 7.08
C GLY A 50 -8.62 -13.56 7.05
N SER A 51 -8.70 -12.23 6.92
CA SER A 51 -9.98 -11.53 6.79
C SER A 51 -10.70 -11.86 5.48
N VAL A 52 -9.96 -11.94 4.35
CA VAL A 52 -10.52 -12.41 3.07
C VAL A 52 -11.05 -13.83 3.19
N ALA A 53 -10.27 -14.75 3.77
CA ALA A 53 -10.69 -16.13 3.99
C ALA A 53 -11.97 -16.22 4.85
N LEU A 54 -12.06 -15.41 5.90
CA LEU A 54 -13.24 -15.34 6.77
C LEU A 54 -14.48 -14.86 6.00
N VAL A 55 -14.38 -13.75 5.27
CA VAL A 55 -15.51 -13.22 4.48
C VAL A 55 -15.95 -14.23 3.43
N VAL A 56 -15.01 -14.79 2.66
CA VAL A 56 -15.31 -15.80 1.63
C VAL A 56 -15.98 -17.02 2.24
N SER A 57 -15.53 -17.48 3.42
CA SER A 57 -16.12 -18.62 4.11
C SER A 57 -17.57 -18.35 4.52
N VAL A 58 -17.87 -17.16 5.05
CA VAL A 58 -19.23 -16.75 5.40
C VAL A 58 -20.12 -16.68 4.16
N LEU A 59 -19.64 -16.07 3.08
CA LEU A 59 -20.39 -15.98 1.81
C LEU A 59 -20.68 -17.37 1.25
N ALA A 60 -19.68 -18.26 1.22
CA ALA A 60 -19.83 -19.63 0.76
C ALA A 60 -20.85 -20.40 1.63
N ALA A 61 -20.77 -20.26 2.95
CA ALA A 61 -21.71 -20.89 3.88
C ALA A 61 -23.15 -20.36 3.74
N SER A 62 -23.31 -19.08 3.41
CA SER A 62 -24.63 -18.47 3.17
C SER A 62 -25.26 -18.83 1.82
N GLY A 63 -24.50 -19.47 0.92
CA GLY A 63 -24.95 -19.76 -0.44
C GLY A 63 -24.90 -18.56 -1.39
N TRP A 64 -24.24 -17.46 -1.01
CA TRP A 64 -24.07 -16.28 -1.85
C TRP A 64 -23.30 -16.63 -3.13
N ARG A 65 -23.79 -16.17 -4.28
CA ARG A 65 -23.21 -16.50 -5.60
C ARG A 65 -22.85 -15.24 -6.38
N PRO A 66 -21.55 -14.99 -6.66
CA PRO A 66 -21.13 -13.83 -7.44
C PRO A 66 -21.66 -13.88 -8.88
N ALA A 67 -21.93 -15.08 -9.41
CA ALA A 67 -22.47 -15.28 -10.76
C ALA A 67 -23.91 -14.75 -10.94
N LEU A 68 -24.62 -14.44 -9.85
CA LEU A 68 -25.97 -13.86 -9.91
C LEU A 68 -25.95 -12.32 -9.99
N LEU A 69 -24.79 -11.69 -9.80
CA LEU A 69 -24.65 -10.26 -9.99
C LEU A 69 -24.80 -9.92 -11.48
N THR A 70 -25.54 -8.87 -11.78
CA THR A 70 -25.75 -8.39 -13.15
C THR A 70 -25.36 -6.93 -13.31
N GLY A 71 -25.11 -6.52 -14.55
CA GLY A 71 -24.79 -5.13 -14.90
C GLY A 71 -23.59 -4.56 -14.13
N GLY A 72 -23.75 -3.34 -13.63
CA GLY A 72 -22.68 -2.60 -12.96
C GLY A 72 -22.18 -3.26 -11.66
N LEU A 73 -23.03 -3.99 -10.93
CA LEU A 73 -22.63 -4.67 -9.69
C LEU A 73 -21.67 -5.82 -9.94
N ALA A 74 -21.84 -6.55 -11.05
CA ALA A 74 -20.91 -7.61 -11.43
C ALA A 74 -19.52 -7.03 -11.73
N VAL A 75 -19.46 -5.94 -12.52
CA VAL A 75 -18.20 -5.26 -12.86
C VAL A 75 -17.53 -4.73 -11.60
N LEU A 76 -18.29 -4.07 -10.72
CA LEU A 76 -17.79 -3.54 -9.45
C LEU A 76 -17.19 -4.63 -8.58
N PHE A 77 -17.92 -5.74 -8.38
CA PHE A 77 -17.47 -6.85 -7.54
C PHE A 77 -16.17 -7.48 -8.06
N TRP A 78 -16.08 -7.77 -9.35
CA TRP A 78 -14.89 -8.42 -9.93
C TRP A 78 -13.69 -7.49 -9.97
N ALA A 79 -13.89 -6.21 -10.32
CA ALA A 79 -12.81 -5.22 -10.28
C ALA A 79 -12.31 -5.04 -8.84
N ALA A 80 -13.22 -4.89 -7.87
CA ALA A 80 -12.86 -4.76 -6.47
C ALA A 80 -12.15 -6.00 -5.93
N SER A 81 -12.61 -7.20 -6.27
CA SER A 81 -11.98 -8.47 -5.90
C SER A 81 -10.57 -8.59 -6.47
N PHE A 82 -10.36 -8.14 -7.71
CA PHE A 82 -9.04 -8.08 -8.32
C PHE A 82 -8.11 -7.13 -7.56
N LEU A 83 -8.58 -5.96 -7.14
CA LEU A 83 -7.78 -5.03 -6.31
C LEU A 83 -7.40 -5.65 -4.97
N VAL A 84 -8.33 -6.37 -4.31
CA VAL A 84 -8.05 -7.09 -3.07
C VAL A 84 -7.00 -8.19 -3.29
N ALA A 85 -7.11 -8.96 -4.37
CA ALA A 85 -6.12 -9.99 -4.70
C ALA A 85 -4.73 -9.39 -4.96
N LEU A 86 -4.66 -8.30 -5.74
CA LEU A 86 -3.42 -7.57 -6.01
C LEU A 86 -2.81 -7.01 -4.71
N SER A 87 -3.64 -6.41 -3.86
CA SER A 87 -3.25 -5.93 -2.53
C SER A 87 -2.57 -7.03 -1.72
N VAL A 88 -3.19 -8.20 -1.58
CA VAL A 88 -2.65 -9.33 -0.80
C VAL A 88 -1.28 -9.75 -1.36
N GLY A 89 -1.13 -9.78 -2.69
CA GLY A 89 0.17 -10.03 -3.33
C GLY A 89 1.24 -8.99 -2.98
N LEU A 90 0.89 -7.70 -3.00
CA LEU A 90 1.82 -6.61 -2.67
C LEU A 90 2.23 -6.60 -1.19
N ILE A 91 1.30 -6.87 -0.28
CA ILE A 91 1.58 -7.00 1.16
C ILE A 91 2.42 -8.27 1.42
N GLY A 92 2.14 -9.37 0.72
CA GLY A 92 2.96 -10.58 0.79
C GLY A 92 4.39 -10.31 0.35
N TRP A 93 4.57 -9.65 -0.78
CA TRP A 93 5.88 -9.24 -1.29
C TRP A 93 6.66 -8.34 -0.32
N SER A 94 6.00 -7.37 0.32
CA SER A 94 6.67 -6.50 1.29
C SER A 94 7.23 -7.29 2.49
N GLY A 95 6.57 -8.38 2.89
CA GLY A 95 6.99 -9.29 3.96
C GLY A 95 8.15 -10.24 3.62
N CYS A 96 8.40 -10.54 2.34
CA CYS A 96 9.40 -11.52 1.92
C CYS A 96 10.86 -10.99 2.02
N PRO A 97 11.87 -11.79 2.42
CA PRO A 97 13.27 -11.36 2.37
C PRO A 97 13.72 -11.13 0.91
N ILE A 98 14.41 -10.01 0.64
CA ILE A 98 14.94 -9.66 -0.69
C ILE A 98 16.46 -9.86 -0.68
N LEU A 99 16.99 -10.64 -1.63
CA LEU A 99 18.42 -10.97 -1.75
C LEU A 99 19.06 -10.43 -3.04
N GLU A 100 18.26 -9.93 -3.98
CA GLU A 100 18.72 -9.58 -5.34
C GLU A 100 19.14 -8.11 -5.49
N VAL A 101 18.63 -7.21 -4.65
CA VAL A 101 18.87 -5.76 -4.74
C VAL A 101 19.51 -5.21 -3.46
N ASP A 102 20.16 -4.05 -3.59
CA ASP A 102 20.74 -3.32 -2.47
C ASP A 102 19.67 -2.84 -1.46
N VAL A 103 20.11 -2.61 -0.22
CA VAL A 103 19.22 -2.25 0.91
C VAL A 103 18.41 -0.97 0.65
N PRO A 104 19.00 0.14 0.14
CA PRO A 104 18.21 1.34 -0.22
C PRO A 104 17.13 1.08 -1.26
N THR A 105 17.40 0.28 -2.28
CA THR A 105 16.40 -0.09 -3.30
C THR A 105 15.30 -0.97 -2.70
N ALA A 106 15.68 -1.96 -1.88
CA ALA A 106 14.72 -2.81 -1.17
C ALA A 106 13.80 -2.00 -0.25
N ASP A 107 14.34 -1.00 0.47
CA ASP A 107 13.59 -0.12 1.37
C ASP A 107 12.48 0.64 0.65
N ARG A 108 12.81 1.28 -0.48
CA ARG A 108 11.84 2.01 -1.31
C ARG A 108 10.77 1.11 -1.87
N ASN A 109 11.16 -0.02 -2.47
CA ASN A 109 10.21 -0.95 -3.08
C ASN A 109 9.24 -1.51 -2.03
N LYS A 110 9.75 -1.94 -0.88
CA LYS A 110 8.93 -2.48 0.20
C LYS A 110 7.98 -1.44 0.80
N THR A 111 8.45 -0.22 0.98
CA THR A 111 7.61 0.89 1.44
C THR A 111 6.44 1.14 0.47
N LEU A 112 6.74 1.20 -0.83
CA LEU A 112 5.73 1.42 -1.86
C LEU A 112 4.72 0.27 -1.96
N THR A 113 5.18 -0.98 -1.97
CA THR A 113 4.27 -2.13 -2.05
C THR A 113 3.42 -2.26 -0.79
N MET A 114 3.95 -1.89 0.38
CA MET A 114 3.17 -1.86 1.62
C MET A 114 2.07 -0.79 1.56
N GLN A 115 2.42 0.45 1.21
CA GLN A 115 1.46 1.56 1.14
C GLN A 115 0.39 1.31 0.08
N LEU A 116 0.80 0.92 -1.12
CA LEU A 116 -0.13 0.63 -2.22
C LEU A 116 -0.98 -0.60 -1.91
N GLY A 117 -0.39 -1.65 -1.35
CA GLY A 117 -1.11 -2.84 -0.91
C GLY A 117 -2.21 -2.48 0.09
N THR A 118 -1.88 -1.79 1.18
CA THR A 118 -2.87 -1.38 2.18
C THR A 118 -3.97 -0.49 1.59
N MET A 119 -3.63 0.47 0.74
CA MET A 119 -4.63 1.31 0.05
C MET A 119 -5.60 0.47 -0.78
N LEU A 120 -5.06 -0.42 -1.62
CA LEU A 120 -5.85 -1.29 -2.48
C LEU A 120 -6.72 -2.26 -1.66
N PHE A 121 -6.23 -2.73 -0.51
CA PHE A 121 -7.02 -3.55 0.41
C PHE A 121 -8.27 -2.81 0.90
N ILE A 122 -8.10 -1.57 1.34
CA ILE A 122 -9.17 -0.75 1.91
C ILE A 122 -10.19 -0.40 0.83
N VAL A 123 -9.73 0.14 -0.30
CA VAL A 123 -10.62 0.58 -1.39
C VAL A 123 -11.31 -0.60 -2.05
N GLY A 124 -10.54 -1.64 -2.41
CA GLY A 124 -11.07 -2.86 -3.01
C GLY A 124 -11.99 -3.60 -2.05
N GLY A 125 -11.61 -3.73 -0.77
CA GLY A 125 -12.44 -4.38 0.24
C GLY A 125 -13.77 -3.66 0.47
N ALA A 126 -13.75 -2.34 0.62
CA ALA A 126 -14.97 -1.55 0.77
C ALA A 126 -15.88 -1.65 -0.46
N ALA A 127 -15.33 -1.56 -1.67
CA ALA A 127 -16.08 -1.70 -2.91
C ALA A 127 -16.67 -3.11 -3.10
N ALA A 128 -15.91 -4.16 -2.75
CA ALA A 128 -16.38 -5.53 -2.82
C ALA A 128 -17.51 -5.79 -1.81
N LEU A 129 -17.36 -5.32 -0.56
CA LEU A 129 -18.41 -5.41 0.46
C LEU A 129 -19.66 -4.64 0.06
N LEU A 130 -19.52 -3.46 -0.55
CA LEU A 130 -20.65 -2.71 -1.09
C LEU A 130 -21.38 -3.52 -2.18
N ALA A 131 -20.65 -4.13 -3.12
CA ALA A 131 -21.25 -4.95 -4.15
C ALA A 131 -21.93 -6.21 -3.59
N ILE A 132 -21.39 -6.81 -2.53
CA ILE A 132 -22.00 -7.93 -1.81
C ILE A 132 -23.32 -7.49 -1.16
N LEU A 133 -23.34 -6.35 -0.47
CA LEU A 133 -24.51 -5.83 0.25
C LEU A 133 -25.63 -5.40 -0.71
N LEU A 134 -25.28 -4.84 -1.87
CA LEU A 134 -26.25 -4.43 -2.89
C LEU A 134 -26.64 -5.57 -3.83
N GLY A 135 -25.90 -6.69 -3.80
CA GLY A 135 -26.23 -7.90 -4.53
C GLY A 135 -27.51 -8.53 -3.99
N PRO A 136 -28.24 -9.31 -4.80
CA PRO A 136 -29.47 -9.94 -4.35
C PRO A 136 -29.18 -10.85 -3.15
N ALA A 137 -29.78 -10.52 -2.01
CA ALA A 137 -29.98 -11.48 -0.93
C ALA A 137 -31.08 -12.43 -1.42
N SER A 138 -30.66 -13.48 -2.14
CA SER A 138 -31.45 -14.65 -2.59
C SER A 138 -32.97 -14.46 -2.68
#